data_AF-A0A972F2M4-F1
#
_entry.id   AF-A0A972F2M4-F1
#
_cell.length_a   1.000
_cell.length_b   1.000
_cell.length_c   1.000
_cell.angle_alpha   90.00
_cell.angle_beta   90.00
_cell.angle_gamma   90.00
#
_symmetry.space_group_name_H-M   'P 1'
#
loop_
_entity.id
_entity.type
_entity.pdbx_description
1 polymer ?
#
loop_
_entity_poly.entity_id
_entity_poly.type
_entity_poly.pdbx_seq_one_letter_code
_entity_poly.pdbx_strand_id
1 'polypeptide(L)' 'CNPVPFLLVDDSRRTARLRSGILADIAPTVLELLGIPQPEEMTGVSLLSRQA' A
#
# COMPACT_ATOMS: atom_id res chain seq x y z
N CYS A 1 21.25 6.89 0.72
CA CYS A 1 19.86 7.29 0.98
C CYS A 1 19.26 6.36 2.00
N ASN A 2 18.62 6.88 3.05
CA ASN A 2 18.02 6.07 4.11
C ASN A 2 16.54 5.79 3.76
N PRO A 3 16.01 4.61 4.09
CA PRO A 3 14.58 4.34 3.94
C PRO A 3 13.77 5.22 4.89
N VAL A 4 12.51 5.46 4.52
CA VAL A 4 11.56 6.21 5.34
C VAL A 4 10.55 5.27 5.99
N PRO A 5 10.11 5.53 7.24
CA PRO A 5 9.06 4.75 7.87
C PRO A 5 7.72 4.98 7.17
N PHE A 6 6.93 3.93 7.04
CA PHE A 6 5.58 3.96 6.48
C PHE A 6 4.66 3.15 7.40
N LEU A 7 3.57 3.76 7.88
CA LEU A 7 2.67 3.17 8.87
C LEU A 7 1.24 3.13 8.34
N LEU A 8 0.59 1.98 8.49
CA LEU A 8 -0.85 1.82 8.28
C LEU A 8 -1.55 1.90 9.65
N VAL A 9 -2.44 2.88 9.82
CA VAL A 9 -3.22 3.06 11.05
C VAL A 9 -4.69 2.83 10.72
N ASP A 10 -5.18 1.65 11.06
CA ASP A 10 -6.57 1.23 10.83
C ASP A 10 -6.94 0.15 11.85
N ASP A 11 -8.00 0.41 12.64
CA ASP A 11 -8.47 -0.50 13.68
C ASP A 11 -9.01 -1.83 13.13
N SER A 12 -9.54 -1.82 11.91
CA SER A 12 -10.09 -3.00 11.24
C SER A 12 -9.01 -3.87 10.58
N ARG A 13 -7.82 -3.32 10.33
CA ARG A 13 -6.74 -3.96 9.57
C ARG A 13 -5.46 -4.15 10.38
N ARG A 14 -5.59 -4.42 11.69
CA ARG A 14 -4.44 -4.62 12.60
C ARG A 14 -3.51 -5.78 12.21
N THR A 15 -4.02 -6.78 11.47
CA THR A 15 -3.23 -7.93 10.99
C THR A 15 -2.61 -7.68 9.62
N ALA A 16 -2.90 -6.56 8.96
CA ALA A 16 -2.36 -6.25 7.65
C ALA A 16 -0.83 -6.11 7.72
N ARG A 17 -0.17 -6.65 6.69
CA ARG A 17 1.28 -6.52 6.53
C ARG A 17 1.62 -5.65 5.34
N LEU A 18 2.63 -4.82 5.51
CA LEU A 18 3.18 -3.99 4.46
C LEU A 18 4.50 -4.58 3.97
N ARG A 19 4.67 -4.66 2.66
CA ARG A 19 5.96 -5.01 2.04
C ARG A 19 6.83 -3.75 1.92
N SER A 20 8.13 -3.94 1.76
CA SER A 20 9.02 -2.86 1.33
C SER A 20 8.70 -2.40 -0.09
N GLY A 21 8.84 -1.11 -0.36
CA GLY A 21 8.60 -0.55 -1.69
C GLY A 21 9.09 0.88 -1.83
N ILE A 22 8.52 1.60 -2.80
CA ILE A 22 8.92 2.97 -3.17
C ILE A 22 7.77 3.97 -2.96
N LEU A 23 8.07 5.26 -3.05
CA LEU A 23 7.06 6.31 -2.85
C LEU A 23 5.89 6.22 -3.85
N ALA A 24 6.14 5.74 -5.08
CA ALA A 24 5.09 5.56 -6.09
C ALA A 24 4.04 4.50 -5.70
N ASP A 25 4.36 3.62 -4.75
CA ASP A 25 3.46 2.56 -4.29
C ASP A 25 2.39 3.07 -3.30
N ILE A 26 2.53 4.31 -2.80
CA ILE A 26 1.61 4.89 -1.80
C ILE A 26 0.22 5.09 -2.37
N ALA A 27 0.08 5.72 -3.54
CA ALA A 27 -1.23 6.00 -4.14
C ALA A 27 -1.99 4.70 -4.52
N PRO A 28 -1.38 3.70 -5.16
CA PRO A 28 -1.98 2.37 -5.35
C PRO A 28 -2.45 1.73 -4.03
N THR A 29 -1.66 1.86 -2.96
CA THR A 29 -2.02 1.34 -1.63
C THR A 29 -3.28 2.00 -1.08
N VAL A 30 -3.41 3.32 -1.23
CA VAL A 30 -4.61 4.07 -0.81
C VAL A 30 -5.83 3.65 -1.62
N LEU A 31 -5.70 3.50 -2.94
CA LEU A 31 -6.80 3.04 -3.79
C LEU A 31 -7.30 1.65 -3.37
N GLU A 32 -6.39 0.72 -3.08
CA GLU A 32 -6.76 -0.62 -2.58
C GLU A 32 -7.48 -0.55 -1.22
N LEU A 33 -7.03 0.31 -0.29
CA LEU A 33 -7.71 0.50 0.99
C LEU A 33 -9.15 1.04 0.82
N LEU A 34 -9.35 1.91 -0.17
CA LEU A 34 -10.65 2.49 -0.52
C LEU A 34 -11.51 1.55 -1.38
N GLY A 35 -10.99 0.43 -1.85
CA GLY A 35 -11.68 -0.49 -2.76
C GLY A 35 -11.91 0.10 -4.16
N ILE A 36 -11.08 1.06 -4.57
CA ILE A 36 -11.14 1.72 -5.88
C ILE A 36 -10.18 1.00 -6.84
N PRO A 37 -10.60 0.68 -8.07
CA PRO A 37 -9.71 0.06 -9.05
C PRO A 37 -8.56 1.00 -9.40
N GLN A 38 -7.36 0.43 -9.50
CA GLN A 38 -6.17 1.15 -9.94
C GLN A 38 -6.24 1.37 -11.47
N PRO A 39 -6.00 2.60 -11.96
CA PRO A 39 -5.94 2.89 -13.40
C PRO A 39 -4.67 2.32 -14.04
N GLU A 40 -4.72 2.05 -15.34
CA GLU A 40 -3.64 1.37 -16.09
C GLU A 40 -2.35 2.21 -16.17
N GLU A 41 -2.46 3.53 -16.13
CA GLU A 41 -1.32 4.46 -16.17
C GLU A 41 -0.50 4.44 -14.88
N MET A 42 -1.08 3.98 -13.76
CA MET A 42 -0.36 3.87 -12.49
C MET A 42 0.47 2.58 -12.48
N THR A 43 1.78 2.74 -12.57
CA THR A 43 2.74 1.63 -12.58
C THR A 43 3.20 1.19 -11.19
N GLY A 44 2.92 1.98 -10.15
CA GLY A 44 3.19 1.62 -8.76
C GLY A 44 2.35 0.42 -8.33
N VAL A 45 2.80 -0.30 -7.31
CA VAL A 45 2.14 -1.52 -6.84
C VAL A 45 1.83 -1.36 -5.37
N SER A 46 0.60 -1.66 -4.94
CA SER A 46 0.22 -1.56 -3.53
C SER A 46 1.23 -2.25 -2.59
N LEU A 47 1.45 -1.61 -1.44
CA LEU A 47 2.30 -2.09 -0.37
C LEU A 47 1.59 -3.10 0.54
N LEU A 48 0.26 -3.23 0.45
CA LEU A 48 -0.48 -4.23 1.20
C LEU A 48 -0.09 -5.63 0.71
N SER A 49 0.34 -6.47 1.64
CA SER A 49 0.56 -7.88 1.37
C SER A 49 -0.78 -8.60 1.41
N ARG A 50 -1.18 -9.21 0.29
CA ARG A 50 -2.28 -10.19 0.28
C ARG A 50 -1.83 -11.43 1.05
N GLN A 51 -2.32 -11.60 2.27
CA GLN A 51 -2.25 -12.89 2.94
C GLN A 51 -3.37 -13.78 2.40
N ALA A 52 -3.02 -15.01 2.05
CA ALA A 52 -3.96 -16.13 1.95
C ALA A 52 -4.27 -16.65 3.36
#